data_AF-A0A958JHH0-F1
#
_entry.id   AF-A0A958JHH0-F1
#
_cell.length_a   1.000
_cell.length_b   1.000
_cell.length_c   1.000
_cell.angle_alpha   90.00
_cell.angle_beta   90.00
_cell.angle_gamma   90.00
#
_symmetry.space_group_name_H-M   'P 1'
#
loop_
_entity.id
_entity.type
_entity.pdbx_description
1 polymer ?
#
loop_
_entity_poly.entity_id
_entity_poly.type
_entity_poly.pdbx_seq_one_letter_code
_entity_poly.pdbx_strand_id
1 'polypeptide(L)'
;MDNEKSSDTVRSATMLMLSCNEAELLLDEYLDDELSELDRRRFERHLETCDECAALVRDCRHIVETAKLLVDRPVPPAVSQRLRARLQEELGVTVAAPKPSLSLVE
;
A
#
# COMPACT_ATOMS: atom_id res chain seq x y z
N MET A 1 21.68 30.04 35.64
CA MET A 1 21.12 31.29 35.09
C MET A 1 21.51 31.38 33.62
N ASP A 2 21.34 30.33 32.82
CA ASP A 2 20.10 29.68 32.32
C ASP A 2 19.91 30.13 30.86
N ASN A 3 20.64 29.49 29.94
CA ASN A 3 20.54 29.73 28.51
C ASN A 3 20.31 28.39 27.77
N GLU A 4 19.20 27.74 28.09
CA GLU A 4 18.82 26.39 27.60
C GLU A 4 17.40 26.36 26.99
N LYS A 5 16.97 27.38 26.22
CA LYS A 5 15.65 27.36 25.55
C LYS A 5 15.68 27.81 24.09
N SER A 6 16.53 27.21 23.26
CA SER A 6 16.47 27.42 21.79
C SER A 6 16.56 26.15 20.95
N SER A 7 16.65 24.96 21.55
CA SER A 7 16.89 23.72 20.79
C SER A 7 15.62 22.91 20.45
N ASP A 8 14.51 23.13 21.16
CA ASP A 8 13.35 22.20 21.10
C ASP A 8 12.34 22.49 19.99
N THR A 9 12.26 23.71 19.45
CA THR A 9 11.24 24.06 18.45
C THR A 9 11.61 23.65 17.03
N VAL A 10 12.91 23.62 16.69
CA VAL A 10 13.39 23.26 15.34
C VAL A 10 13.29 21.76 15.07
N ARG A 11 13.51 20.92 16.09
CA ARG A 11 13.36 19.45 16.00
C ARG A 11 11.92 18.99 15.73
N SER A 12 10.92 19.78 16.15
CA SER A 12 9.50 19.46 15.94
C SER A 12 9.01 19.84 14.53
N ALA A 13 9.61 20.85 13.89
CA ALA A 13 9.25 21.28 12.53
C ALA A 13 9.76 20.31 11.44
N THR A 14 10.93 19.71 11.63
CA THR A 14 11.49 18.71 10.69
C THR A 14 10.64 17.44 10.62
N MET A 15 9.90 17.13 11.70
CA MET A 15 9.02 15.94 11.76
C MET A 15 7.80 16.05 10.83
N LEU A 16 7.53 17.23 10.25
CA LEU A 16 6.39 17.50 9.37
C LEU A 16 6.73 17.53 7.86
N MET A 17 8.00 17.45 7.48
CA MET A 17 8.43 17.49 6.08
C MET A 17 8.86 16.10 5.61
N LEU A 18 8.29 15.64 4.50
CA LEU A 18 8.80 14.48 3.77
C LEU A 18 9.71 14.92 2.64
N SER A 19 10.79 14.17 2.44
CA SER A 19 11.54 14.18 1.19
C SER A 19 10.82 13.36 0.10
N CYS A 20 11.16 13.59 -1.16
CA CYS A 20 10.59 12.83 -2.28
C CYS A 20 10.85 11.32 -2.14
N ASN A 21 12.05 10.92 -1.69
CA ASN A 21 12.38 9.52 -1.48
C ASN A 21 11.53 8.86 -0.38
N GLU A 22 11.24 9.59 0.71
CA GLU A 22 10.33 9.08 1.73
C GLU A 22 8.89 9.00 1.20
N ALA A 23 8.47 9.95 0.37
CA ALA A 23 7.14 9.91 -0.26
C ALA A 23 7.04 8.74 -1.27
N GLU A 24 8.10 8.42 -2.01
CA GLU A 24 8.10 7.23 -2.88
C GLU A 24 7.95 5.94 -2.07
N LEU A 25 8.58 5.84 -0.89
CA LEU A 25 8.46 4.66 -0.01
C LEU A 25 7.07 4.51 0.61
N LEU A 26 6.35 5.61 0.84
CA LEU A 26 5.00 5.59 1.43
C LEU A 26 3.88 5.55 0.37
N LEU A 27 4.24 5.58 -0.92
CA LEU A 27 3.27 5.69 -2.01
C LEU A 27 2.29 4.52 -2.05
N ASP A 28 2.79 3.29 -1.93
CA ASP A 28 1.95 2.08 -2.01
C ASP A 28 0.93 2.07 -0.87
N GLU A 29 1.38 2.28 0.38
CA GLU A 29 0.50 2.40 1.55
C GLU A 29 -0.50 3.56 1.42
N TYR A 30 -0.13 4.66 0.77
CA TYR A 30 -1.05 5.78 0.50
C TYR A 30 -2.14 5.40 -0.52
N LEU A 31 -1.79 4.64 -1.56
CA LEU A 31 -2.74 4.19 -2.58
C LEU A 31 -3.74 3.17 -2.03
N ASP A 32 -3.29 2.32 -1.10
CA ASP A 32 -4.10 1.29 -0.46
C ASP A 32 -4.87 1.78 0.79
N ASP A 33 -4.73 3.06 1.17
CA ASP A 33 -5.34 3.69 2.35
C ASP A 33 -4.89 3.07 3.69
N GLU A 34 -3.63 2.63 3.74
CA GLU A 34 -3.02 1.94 4.91
C GLU A 34 -2.10 2.85 5.73
N LEU A 35 -1.84 4.09 5.28
CA LEU A 35 -1.03 5.04 6.04
C LEU A 35 -1.66 5.44 7.38
N SER A 36 -0.80 5.61 8.38
CA SER A 36 -1.19 6.27 9.63
C SER A 36 -1.71 7.68 9.35
N GLU A 37 -2.63 8.20 10.17
CA GLU A 37 -3.15 9.55 9.97
C GLU A 37 -2.04 10.63 9.97
N LEU A 38 -0.98 10.42 10.77
CA LEU A 38 0.14 11.35 10.81
C LEU A 38 0.90 11.34 9.49
N ASP A 39 1.25 10.16 8.99
CA ASP A 39 2.02 10.02 7.76
C ASP A 39 1.20 10.44 6.55
N ARG A 40 -0.10 10.13 6.52
CA ARG A 40 -1.01 10.61 5.47
C ARG A 40 -1.03 12.14 5.40
N ARG A 41 -1.15 12.84 6.54
CA ARG A 41 -1.11 14.32 6.57
C ARG A 41 0.23 14.88 6.08
N ARG A 42 1.34 14.24 6.43
CA ARG A 42 2.68 14.68 5.99
C ARG A 42 2.87 14.43 4.49
N PHE A 43 2.39 13.30 4.00
CA PHE A 43 2.41 12.92 2.59
C PHE A 43 1.59 13.87 1.74
N GLU A 44 0.33 14.11 2.11
CA GLU A 44 -0.57 15.06 1.42
C GLU A 44 0.06 16.46 1.33
N ARG A 45 0.69 16.92 2.42
CA ARG A 45 1.43 18.19 2.43
C ARG A 45 2.62 18.21 1.47
N HIS A 46 3.34 17.09 1.35
CA HIS A 46 4.41 16.97 0.37
C HIS A 46 3.85 17.10 -1.06
N LEU A 47 2.76 16.41 -1.37
CA LEU A 47 2.11 16.47 -2.68
C LEU A 47 1.61 17.88 -3.05
N GLU A 48 1.21 18.70 -2.07
CA GLU A 48 0.84 20.11 -2.31
C GLU A 48 2.01 20.97 -2.80
N THR A 49 3.25 20.56 -2.52
CA THR A 49 4.47 21.33 -2.80
C THR A 49 5.39 20.72 -3.85
N CYS A 50 5.17 19.45 -4.22
CA CYS A 50 6.01 18.69 -5.13
C CYS A 50 5.18 18.16 -6.31
N ASP A 51 5.27 18.84 -7.45
CA ASP A 51 4.53 18.48 -8.67
C ASP A 51 4.93 17.11 -9.22
N GLU A 52 6.20 16.72 -9.06
CA GLU A 52 6.72 15.41 -9.51
C GLU A 52 6.09 14.26 -8.72
N CYS A 53 6.10 14.33 -7.39
CA CYS A 53 5.46 13.31 -6.55
C CYS A 53 3.93 13.30 -6.74
N ALA A 54 3.30 14.48 -6.92
CA ALA A 54 1.89 14.56 -7.23
C ALA A 54 1.56 13.91 -8.59
N ALA A 55 2.43 14.06 -9.60
CA ALA A 55 2.28 13.37 -10.88
C ALA A 55 2.42 11.85 -10.73
N LEU A 56 3.44 11.38 -10.00
CA LEU A 56 3.64 9.97 -9.73
C LEU A 56 2.42 9.32 -9.06
N VAL A 57 1.82 9.97 -8.06
CA VAL A 57 0.59 9.49 -7.41
C VAL A 57 -0.56 9.37 -8.40
N ARG A 58 -0.76 10.37 -9.28
CA ARG A 58 -1.82 10.33 -10.29
C ARG A 58 -1.61 9.18 -11.28
N ASP A 59 -0.38 8.98 -11.73
CA ASP A 59 -0.04 7.92 -12.68
C ASP A 59 -0.25 6.54 -12.07
N CYS A 60 0.25 6.30 -10.85
CA CYS A 60 0.03 5.03 -10.15
C CYS A 60 -1.46 4.78 -9.87
N ARG A 61 -2.22 5.79 -9.44
CA ARG A 61 -3.66 5.67 -9.24
C ARG A 61 -4.38 5.33 -10.55
N HIS A 62 -3.98 5.93 -11.67
CA HIS A 62 -4.52 5.60 -12.98
C HIS A 62 -4.21 4.15 -13.40
N ILE A 63 -3.00 3.68 -13.14
CA ILE A 63 -2.60 2.28 -13.39
C ILE A 63 -3.48 1.32 -12.59
N VAL A 64 -3.66 1.58 -11.29
CA VAL A 64 -4.48 0.75 -10.40
C VAL A 64 -5.94 0.71 -10.88
N GLU A 65 -6.54 1.86 -11.17
CA GLU A 65 -7.92 1.91 -11.67
C GLU A 65 -8.07 1.22 -13.02
N THR A 66 -7.08 1.35 -13.92
CA THR A 66 -7.09 0.64 -15.20
C THR A 66 -6.96 -0.87 -15.01
N ALA A 67 -6.10 -1.31 -14.09
CA ALA A 67 -5.91 -2.72 -13.77
C ALA A 67 -7.18 -3.36 -13.18
N LYS A 68 -7.98 -2.60 -12.40
CA LYS A 68 -9.28 -3.07 -11.89
C LYS A 68 -10.31 -3.37 -12.98
N LEU A 69 -10.14 -2.82 -14.18
CA LEU A 69 -11.02 -3.10 -15.33
C LEU A 69 -10.65 -4.41 -16.06
N LEU A 70 -9.53 -5.04 -15.70
CA LEU A 70 -9.14 -6.32 -16.28
C LEU A 70 -10.18 -7.39 -15.94
N VAL A 71 -10.57 -8.17 -16.96
CA VAL A 71 -11.52 -9.27 -16.79
C VAL A 71 -10.90 -10.32 -15.89
N ASP A 72 -11.56 -10.60 -14.76
CA ASP A 72 -11.18 -11.71 -13.89
C ASP A 72 -11.35 -13.03 -14.66
N ARG A 73 -10.23 -13.74 -14.84
CA ARG A 73 -10.21 -15.03 -15.52
C ARG A 73 -10.10 -16.10 -14.45
N PRO A 74 -11.00 -17.11 -14.46
CA PRO A 74 -10.92 -18.19 -13.49
C PRO A 74 -9.56 -18.88 -13.56
N VAL A 75 -8.94 -19.06 -12.39
CA VAL A 75 -7.68 -19.81 -12.26
C VAL A 75 -7.89 -21.23 -12.80
N PRO A 76 -7.05 -21.70 -13.75
CA PRO A 76 -7.20 -23.05 -14.29
C PRO A 76 -7.17 -24.12 -13.17
N PRO A 77 -8.09 -25.10 -13.16
CA PRO A 77 -8.20 -26.08 -12.08
C PRO A 77 -6.88 -26.79 -11.77
N ALA A 78 -6.10 -27.12 -12.81
CA ALA A 78 -4.81 -27.77 -12.70
C ALA A 78 -3.79 -26.98 -11.86
N VAL A 79 -3.79 -25.64 -11.95
CA VAL A 79 -2.92 -24.78 -11.12
C VAL A 79 -3.30 -24.91 -9.66
N SER A 80 -4.60 -24.79 -9.36
CA SER A 80 -5.11 -24.88 -7.99
C SER A 80 -4.86 -26.27 -7.38
N GLN A 81 -4.99 -27.35 -8.17
CA GLN A 81 -4.74 -28.72 -7.74
C GLN A 81 -3.26 -28.94 -7.42
N ARG A 82 -2.36 -28.48 -8.29
CA ARG A 82 -0.91 -28.58 -8.08
C ARG A 82 -0.46 -27.80 -6.85
N LEU A 83 -1.01 -26.60 -6.65
CA LEU A 83 -0.73 -25.80 -5.45
C LEU A 83 -1.17 -26.54 -4.17
N ARG A 84 -2.37 -27.11 -4.14
CA ARG A 84 -2.85 -27.88 -2.98
C ARG A 84 -2.00 -29.11 -2.70
N ALA A 85 -1.65 -29.88 -3.72
CA ALA A 85 -0.80 -31.06 -3.56
C ALA A 85 0.54 -30.68 -2.94
N ARG A 86 1.14 -29.57 -3.39
CA ARG A 86 2.42 -29.09 -2.86
C ARG A 86 2.30 -28.61 -1.41
N LEU A 87 1.25 -27.85 -1.08
CA LEU A 87 1.02 -27.40 0.29
C LEU A 87 0.75 -28.57 1.25
N GLN A 88 0.07 -29.62 0.80
CA GLN A 88 -0.16 -30.83 1.60
C GLN A 88 1.14 -31.56 1.93
N GLU A 89 2.05 -31.65 0.95
CA GLU A 89 3.37 -32.24 1.14
C GLU A 89 4.23 -31.43 2.13
N GLU A 90 4.24 -30.11 2.00
CA GLU A 90 5.08 -29.24 2.83
C GLU A 90 4.55 -29.08 4.27
N LEU A 91 3.23 -28.99 4.43
CA LEU A 91 2.62 -28.71 5.73
C LEU A 91 2.17 -29.98 6.47
N GLY A 92 2.11 -31.14 5.80
CA GLY A 92 1.60 -32.37 6.39
C GLY A 92 0.11 -32.33 6.77
N VAL A 93 -0.64 -31.34 6.28
CA VAL A 93 -2.07 -31.16 6.53
C VAL A 93 -2.87 -31.24 5.25
N THR A 94 -4.12 -31.67 5.34
CA THR A 94 -5.02 -31.70 4.18
C THR A 94 -5.52 -30.30 3.84
N VAL A 95 -5.03 -29.75 2.73
CA VAL A 95 -5.55 -28.49 2.18
C VAL A 95 -6.79 -28.80 1.35
N ALA A 96 -7.97 -28.49 1.89
CA ALA A 96 -9.25 -28.70 1.22
C ALA A 96 -9.40 -27.83 -0.04
N ALA A 97 -10.28 -28.24 -0.95
CA ALA A 97 -10.70 -27.39 -2.05
C ALA A 97 -11.33 -26.09 -1.50
N PRO A 98 -11.17 -24.95 -2.19
CA PRO A 98 -11.85 -23.72 -1.83
C PRO A 98 -13.34 -24.00 -1.80
N LYS A 99 -14.01 -23.57 -0.72
CA LYS A 99 -15.47 -23.50 -0.73
C LYS A 99 -15.85 -22.64 -1.94
N PRO A 100 -16.85 -23.05 -2.75
CA PRO A 100 -17.30 -22.21 -3.84
C PRO A 100 -17.60 -20.84 -3.25
N SER A 101 -16.91 -19.82 -3.74
CA SER A 101 -17.07 -18.45 -3.27
C SER A 101 -18.55 -18.12 -3.40
N LEU A 102 -19.15 -17.69 -2.29
CA LEU A 102 -20.47 -17.08 -2.31
C LEU A 102 -20.40 -15.98 -3.37
N SER A 103 -21.15 -16.15 -4.46
CA SER A 103 -21.37 -15.08 -5.42
C SER A 103 -21.89 -13.89 -4.63
N LEU A 104 -21.18 -12.76 -4.68
CA LEU A 104 -21.77 -11.48 -4.32
C LEU A 104 -22.93 -11.30 -5.31
N VAL A 105 -24.14 -11.59 -4.87
CA VAL A 105 -25.37 -11.31 -5.62
C VAL A 105 -25.49 -9.80 -5.66
N GLU A 106 -25.67 -9.25 -6.86
CA GLU A 106 -25.86 -7.82 -7.14
C GLU A 106 -26.99 -7.19 -6.29
#